data_AF-A0A961I7P2-F1
#
_entry.id   AF-A0A961I7P2-F1
#
_cell.length_a   1.000
_cell.length_b   1.000
_cell.length_c   1.000
_cell.angle_alpha   90.00
_cell.angle_beta   90.00
_cell.angle_gamma   90.00
#
_symmetry.space_group_name_H-M   'P 1'
#
loop_
_entity.id
_entity.type
_entity.pdbx_description
1 polymer ?
#
loop_
_entity_poly.entity_id
_entity_poly.type
_entity_poly.pdbx_seq_one_letter_code
_entity_poly.pdbx_strand_id
1 'polypeptide(L)'
;MLLLIAILPITTTESNVTVRPERKRGFFPGKWVTVCLLLLLPGLLYCDPPAPQYTVVLDPGHGGAPLRRPDDKWDVVTGKYLSYYAPGMTARDENGRLLHEHLVTLDLARAVKQYLDWTHSDQGWRKFSELLNEFSDQNTYERIVIDARMSRKDSWNHRFRSTEHPEVNAPYRLYDFPDPESGKMRNGRISFINRLQPHLVVSLHTNPAGAGHDGGMAAVLSPGYETFEMIRRIHLNDKPVSFFQQSPWYGKWLVTDPGWSQYEAARADTWVYFNGWRTNRSGTAIDRNKNRGIRYNMFNWRYRDPPGWEKLHDESEPGPYATAFREFRAEGPFWDRERGQAESWRREGGVMGYGGDNHLATDELMRFVQYGVRRLEPGMRSDAAIGPILNPYVSTYSLPTFVNAICAYLEIAHLNRLRDRKLIIQHRDEVARSLAVGIYSLFRGLHLRGEIGPYQPRGNPIQFERYENLPEGNYFERVIID
;
A
#
# COMPACT_ATOMS: atom_id res chain seq x y z
N MET A 1 -25.59 24.14 55.02
CA MET A 1 -24.21 23.88 55.48
C MET A 1 -23.33 24.77 54.61
N LEU A 2 -22.81 25.94 55.05
CA LEU A 2 -22.06 26.24 56.28
C LEU A 2 -20.88 25.25 56.44
N LEU A 3 -19.62 25.68 56.52
CA LEU A 3 -19.10 26.86 57.23
C LEU A 3 -18.03 27.67 56.46
N LEU A 4 -17.77 28.90 56.91
CA LEU A 4 -16.79 29.87 56.37
C LEU A 4 -16.14 30.61 57.57
N ILE A 5 -14.81 30.66 57.67
CA ILE A 5 -14.01 31.34 58.72
C ILE A 5 -12.67 31.76 58.09
N ALA A 6 -12.10 32.96 58.26
CA ALA A 6 -12.60 34.22 58.82
C ALA A 6 -11.77 35.43 58.32
N ILE A 7 -12.26 36.63 58.63
CA ILE A 7 -11.68 37.96 58.36
C ILE A 7 -11.33 38.60 59.73
N LEU A 8 -10.38 39.55 59.82
CA LEU A 8 -10.59 40.93 60.37
C LEU A 8 -9.28 41.76 60.50
N PRO A 9 -9.36 43.13 60.49
CA PRO A 9 -8.23 44.08 60.46
C PRO A 9 -8.12 44.96 61.74
N ILE A 10 -7.22 45.95 61.75
CA ILE A 10 -7.18 47.16 62.63
C ILE A 10 -6.06 48.13 62.13
N THR A 11 -6.01 49.47 62.33
CA THR A 11 -6.96 50.62 62.19
C THR A 11 -6.14 51.94 62.10
N THR A 12 -6.73 53.06 61.59
CA THR A 12 -6.43 54.49 61.98
C THR A 12 -5.04 55.12 61.70
N THR A 13 -4.80 56.44 61.50
CA THR A 13 -5.61 57.69 61.51
C THR A 13 -4.87 58.84 60.78
N GLU A 14 -5.62 59.86 60.30
CA GLU A 14 -5.38 61.34 60.26
C GLU A 14 -3.94 61.95 60.14
N SER A 15 -3.66 63.10 59.51
CA SER A 15 -4.42 64.36 59.34
C SER A 15 -3.84 65.26 58.20
N ASN A 16 -4.52 66.38 57.89
CA ASN A 16 -4.19 67.36 56.83
C ASN A 16 -3.06 68.36 57.20
N VAL A 17 -2.44 69.00 56.19
CA VAL A 17 -2.30 70.49 56.05
C VAL A 17 -1.69 70.86 54.68
N THR A 18 -2.18 71.95 54.08
CA THR A 18 -1.74 72.53 52.80
C THR A 18 -0.96 73.84 52.97
N VAL A 19 0.20 74.02 52.30
CA VAL A 19 0.77 75.34 51.94
C VAL A 19 1.52 75.26 50.59
N ARG A 20 1.49 76.33 49.78
CA ARG A 20 2.25 76.50 48.51
C ARG A 20 3.62 77.22 48.76
N PRO A 21 4.25 77.91 47.80
CA PRO A 21 5.29 77.35 46.91
C PRO A 21 6.64 78.08 47.02
N GLU A 22 7.75 77.49 46.55
CA GLU A 22 8.90 78.33 46.14
C GLU A 22 9.80 77.70 45.05
N ARG A 23 10.37 78.57 44.21
CA ARG A 23 11.30 78.21 43.12
C ARG A 23 12.75 78.33 43.60
N LYS A 24 13.60 77.33 43.35
CA LYS A 24 15.02 77.57 42.98
C LYS A 24 15.46 76.65 41.84
N ARG A 25 16.36 77.19 40.99
CA ARG A 25 16.90 76.52 39.80
C ARG A 25 18.03 75.56 40.20
N GLY A 26 18.09 74.40 39.55
CA GLY A 26 19.23 73.48 39.60
C GLY A 26 19.38 72.81 38.22
N PHE A 27 20.55 72.93 37.62
CA PHE A 27 20.81 72.61 36.21
C PHE A 27 21.76 71.41 36.14
N PHE A 28 21.39 70.29 35.52
CA PHE A 28 22.33 69.31 34.92
C PHE A 28 21.58 68.35 33.97
N PRO A 29 22.09 68.09 32.75
CA PRO A 29 21.42 67.22 31.78
C PRO A 29 21.84 65.74 31.94
N GLY A 30 20.86 64.85 32.12
CA GLY A 30 21.06 63.41 32.28
C GLY A 30 20.17 62.61 31.32
N LYS A 31 20.80 61.97 30.34
CA LYS A 31 20.24 61.12 29.27
C LYS A 31 19.01 60.28 29.70
N TRP A 32 17.86 60.53 29.05
CA TRP A 32 16.77 59.56 28.94
C TRP A 32 16.48 59.29 27.47
N VAL A 33 17.12 58.25 26.92
CA VAL A 33 16.69 57.60 25.68
C VAL A 33 15.94 56.34 26.08
N THR A 34 14.66 56.50 26.44
CA THR A 34 13.78 55.36 26.73
C THR A 34 13.25 54.80 25.41
N VAL A 35 14.01 53.87 24.86
CA VAL A 35 13.60 52.71 24.02
C VAL A 35 12.18 52.80 23.40
N CYS A 36 12.06 53.43 22.24
CA CYS A 36 11.00 53.15 21.27
C CYS A 36 11.48 52.08 20.28
N LEU A 37 11.70 50.85 20.76
CA LEU A 37 12.33 49.77 19.97
C LEU A 37 11.57 48.44 20.14
N LEU A 38 10.25 48.49 19.95
CA LEU A 38 9.35 47.33 19.93
C LEU A 38 8.38 47.33 18.73
N LEU A 39 8.72 48.05 17.65
CA LEU A 39 7.94 48.11 16.40
C LEU A 39 8.78 47.78 15.14
N LEU A 40 9.94 47.11 15.30
CA LEU A 40 10.80 46.67 14.21
C LEU A 40 11.32 45.24 14.43
N LEU A 41 10.42 44.29 14.70
CA LEU A 41 10.66 42.86 14.52
C LEU A 41 9.61 42.21 13.58
N PRO A 42 9.56 42.59 12.29
CA PRO A 42 8.90 41.80 11.26
C PRO A 42 9.77 40.55 10.97
N GLY A 43 9.75 39.61 11.91
CA GLY A 43 10.72 38.51 11.94
C GLY A 43 10.70 37.69 13.23
N LEU A 44 9.57 37.65 13.95
CA LEU A 44 9.30 36.48 14.78
C LEU A 44 9.36 35.28 13.84
N LEU A 45 10.27 34.34 14.12
CA LEU A 45 10.54 33.15 13.33
C LEU A 45 9.30 32.26 13.30
N TYR A 46 8.39 32.55 12.38
CA TYR A 46 7.35 31.62 11.96
C TYR A 46 8.06 30.55 11.13
N CYS A 47 8.70 29.61 11.84
CA CYS A 47 9.03 28.34 11.25
C CYS A 47 7.70 27.69 10.90
N ASP A 48 7.37 27.67 9.61
CA ASP A 48 6.24 26.88 9.12
C ASP A 48 6.36 25.46 9.68
N PRO A 49 5.25 24.85 10.13
CA PRO A 49 5.29 23.48 10.62
C PRO A 49 5.91 22.57 9.55
N PRO A 50 6.73 21.57 9.94
CA PRO A 50 7.38 20.70 8.98
C PRO A 50 6.32 20.03 8.09
N ALA A 51 6.58 20.05 6.77
CA ALA A 51 5.67 19.49 5.78
C ALA A 51 5.29 18.03 6.12
N PRO A 52 4.00 17.66 6.06
CA PRO A 52 3.55 16.31 6.41
C PRO A 52 4.31 15.24 5.63
N GLN A 53 4.76 14.19 6.32
CA GLN A 53 5.59 13.13 5.74
C GLN A 53 4.81 11.82 5.62
N TYR A 54 4.84 11.21 4.44
CA TYR A 54 4.17 9.95 4.14
C TYR A 54 5.17 8.92 3.58
N THR A 55 5.22 7.74 4.19
CA THR A 55 6.05 6.63 3.69
C THR A 55 5.34 5.89 2.55
N VAL A 56 6.00 5.80 1.40
CA VAL A 56 5.51 5.06 0.23
C VAL A 56 6.51 3.98 -0.15
N VAL A 57 6.06 2.74 -0.32
CA VAL A 57 6.91 1.65 -0.80
C VAL A 57 6.59 1.33 -2.26
N LEU A 58 7.56 1.56 -3.14
CA LEU A 58 7.54 1.08 -4.51
C LEU A 58 8.03 -0.38 -4.53
N ASP A 59 7.14 -1.31 -4.86
CA ASP A 59 7.42 -2.74 -4.92
C ASP A 59 7.50 -3.23 -6.36
N PRO A 60 8.68 -3.23 -7.00
CA PRO A 60 8.82 -3.81 -8.32
C PRO A 60 8.69 -5.34 -8.25
N GLY A 61 7.74 -5.88 -8.99
CA GLY A 61 7.36 -7.28 -8.98
C GLY A 61 8.53 -8.25 -9.21
N HIS A 62 8.45 -9.43 -8.61
CA HIS A 62 9.44 -10.49 -8.77
C HIS A 62 10.87 -10.05 -8.38
N GLY A 63 11.92 -10.52 -9.09
CA GLY A 63 13.33 -10.19 -8.76
C GLY A 63 14.28 -11.40 -8.71
N GLY A 64 13.77 -12.58 -8.37
CA GLY A 64 14.50 -13.85 -8.34
C GLY A 64 14.62 -14.58 -9.68
N ALA A 65 15.49 -15.59 -9.69
CA ALA A 65 15.79 -16.51 -10.78
C ALA A 65 14.70 -17.60 -10.94
N PRO A 66 14.51 -18.15 -12.16
CA PRO A 66 13.60 -19.25 -12.42
C PRO A 66 14.18 -20.60 -11.93
N LEU A 67 13.99 -20.93 -10.66
CA LEU A 67 14.45 -22.19 -10.07
C LEU A 67 13.47 -23.35 -10.31
N ARG A 68 14.01 -24.55 -10.58
CA ARG A 68 13.23 -25.80 -10.79
C ARG A 68 12.91 -26.56 -9.50
N ARG A 69 12.80 -25.87 -8.37
CA ARG A 69 12.42 -26.45 -7.06
C ARG A 69 11.64 -25.42 -6.22
N PRO A 70 10.82 -25.84 -5.24
CA PRO A 70 10.20 -24.93 -4.29
C PRO A 70 11.23 -24.16 -3.45
N ASP A 71 11.06 -22.84 -3.34
CA ASP A 71 12.04 -21.94 -2.74
C ASP A 71 11.49 -20.55 -2.32
N ASP A 72 10.17 -20.29 -2.39
CA ASP A 72 9.57 -18.98 -2.07
C ASP A 72 8.87 -18.92 -0.71
N LYS A 73 7.90 -19.81 -0.48
CA LYS A 73 6.99 -19.75 0.69
C LYS A 73 7.37 -20.82 1.71
N TRP A 74 8.24 -20.48 2.66
CA TRP A 74 8.62 -21.40 3.73
C TRP A 74 7.48 -21.59 4.73
N ASP A 75 7.06 -22.84 4.91
CA ASP A 75 6.11 -23.24 5.93
C ASP A 75 6.82 -23.88 7.12
N VAL A 76 6.58 -23.32 8.30
CA VAL A 76 7.18 -23.77 9.56
C VAL A 76 6.56 -25.08 10.07
N VAL A 77 5.32 -25.40 9.68
CA VAL A 77 4.64 -26.64 10.10
C VAL A 77 5.24 -27.85 9.38
N THR A 78 5.39 -27.78 8.05
CA THR A 78 5.97 -28.87 7.25
C THR A 78 7.49 -28.83 7.11
N GLY A 79 8.14 -27.72 7.52
CA GLY A 79 9.59 -27.51 7.38
C GLY A 79 10.05 -27.47 5.92
N LYS A 80 9.23 -26.92 5.02
CA LYS A 80 9.43 -26.98 3.57
C LYS A 80 8.96 -25.69 2.87
N TYR A 81 9.50 -25.43 1.68
CA TYR A 81 8.94 -24.44 0.77
C TYR A 81 7.71 -25.00 0.04
N LEU A 82 6.55 -24.33 0.17
CA LEU A 82 5.27 -24.74 -0.44
C LEU A 82 5.05 -24.24 -1.88
N SER A 83 6.00 -23.49 -2.44
CA SER A 83 5.89 -22.91 -3.79
C SER A 83 7.24 -22.65 -4.41
N TYR A 84 7.31 -22.87 -5.73
CA TYR A 84 8.36 -22.34 -6.60
C TYR A 84 8.30 -20.82 -6.62
N TYR A 85 9.45 -20.17 -6.69
CA TYR A 85 9.55 -18.75 -6.96
C TYR A 85 8.97 -18.41 -8.34
N ALA A 86 8.08 -17.42 -8.39
CA ALA A 86 7.56 -16.89 -9.64
C ALA A 86 8.56 -15.86 -10.21
N PRO A 87 9.23 -16.10 -11.35
CA PRO A 87 10.25 -15.19 -11.90
C PRO A 87 9.67 -13.96 -12.63
N GLY A 88 8.35 -13.93 -12.81
CA GLY A 88 7.64 -12.97 -13.65
C GLY A 88 7.56 -13.40 -15.11
N MET A 89 6.81 -12.65 -15.90
CA MET A 89 6.64 -12.84 -17.34
C MET A 89 7.94 -12.56 -18.11
N THR A 90 8.14 -13.28 -19.20
CA THR A 90 9.19 -13.01 -20.19
C THR A 90 8.61 -12.93 -21.59
N ALA A 91 9.06 -11.96 -22.39
CA ALA A 91 8.63 -11.80 -23.78
C ALA A 91 9.84 -11.44 -24.65
N ARG A 92 9.76 -11.64 -25.97
CA ARG A 92 10.76 -11.07 -26.90
C ARG A 92 10.29 -9.72 -27.43
N ASP A 93 11.24 -8.79 -27.57
CA ASP A 93 11.00 -7.56 -28.35
C ASP A 93 11.13 -7.82 -29.86
N GLU A 94 10.92 -6.77 -30.66
CA GLU A 94 10.92 -6.82 -32.14
C GLU A 94 12.28 -7.26 -32.71
N ASN A 95 13.37 -7.07 -31.95
CA ASN A 95 14.73 -7.49 -32.31
C ASN A 95 15.09 -8.88 -31.74
N GLY A 96 14.10 -9.61 -31.19
CA GLY A 96 14.28 -10.93 -30.62
C GLY A 96 14.93 -10.96 -29.23
N ARG A 97 15.29 -9.82 -28.64
CA ARG A 97 15.92 -9.74 -27.31
C ARG A 97 14.89 -10.10 -26.23
N LEU A 98 15.33 -10.84 -25.22
CA LEU A 98 14.49 -11.28 -24.12
C LEU A 98 14.28 -10.12 -23.12
N LEU A 99 13.01 -9.82 -22.85
CA LEU A 99 12.54 -8.89 -21.84
C LEU A 99 12.07 -9.69 -20.63
N HIS A 100 12.36 -9.18 -19.43
CA HIS A 100 11.97 -9.78 -18.17
C HIS A 100 11.19 -8.75 -17.33
N GLU A 101 10.01 -9.13 -16.87
CA GLU A 101 9.17 -8.29 -16.00
C GLU A 101 9.93 -7.70 -14.81
N HIS A 102 10.76 -8.51 -14.13
CA HIS A 102 11.50 -8.08 -12.95
C HIS A 102 12.57 -7.00 -13.22
N LEU A 103 12.97 -6.78 -14.48
CA LEU A 103 13.85 -5.67 -14.88
C LEU A 103 13.03 -4.44 -15.28
N VAL A 104 11.97 -4.63 -16.06
CA VAL A 104 11.08 -3.55 -16.50
C VAL A 104 10.43 -2.84 -15.32
N THR A 105 9.88 -3.62 -14.38
CA THR A 105 9.24 -3.11 -13.15
C THR A 105 10.25 -2.43 -12.23
N LEU A 106 11.48 -2.96 -12.10
CA LEU A 106 12.54 -2.36 -11.30
C LEU A 106 12.97 -0.99 -11.82
N ASP A 107 13.16 -0.86 -13.12
CA ASP A 107 13.53 0.42 -13.72
C ASP A 107 12.40 1.45 -13.67
N LEU A 108 11.14 1.03 -13.87
CA LEU A 108 9.99 1.91 -13.70
C LEU A 108 9.91 2.40 -12.23
N ALA A 109 10.04 1.50 -11.26
CA ALA A 109 10.05 1.86 -9.85
C ALA A 109 11.21 2.83 -9.49
N ARG A 110 12.40 2.65 -10.07
CA ARG A 110 13.53 3.61 -9.93
C ARG A 110 13.17 4.99 -10.49
N ALA A 111 12.56 5.05 -11.68
CA ALA A 111 12.15 6.31 -12.29
C ALA A 111 11.06 7.03 -11.46
N VAL A 112 10.02 6.32 -11.00
CA VAL A 112 9.00 6.88 -10.09
C VAL A 112 9.64 7.44 -8.83
N LYS A 113 10.58 6.69 -8.22
CA LYS A 113 11.29 7.14 -7.02
C LYS A 113 12.03 8.48 -7.24
N GLN A 114 12.69 8.66 -8.38
CA GLN A 114 13.43 9.89 -8.69
C GLN A 114 12.54 11.14 -8.67
N TYR A 115 11.30 11.03 -9.14
CA TYR A 115 10.32 12.11 -9.08
C TYR A 115 9.78 12.33 -7.66
N LEU A 116 9.48 11.26 -6.91
CA LEU A 116 9.03 11.38 -5.52
C LEU A 116 10.10 11.97 -4.59
N ASP A 117 11.38 11.68 -4.83
CA ASP A 117 12.52 12.22 -4.08
C ASP A 117 12.66 13.74 -4.21
N TRP A 118 12.06 14.36 -5.23
CA TRP A 118 12.01 15.82 -5.35
C TRP A 118 11.22 16.47 -4.19
N THR A 119 10.26 15.76 -3.57
CA THR A 119 9.48 16.30 -2.45
C THR A 119 10.29 16.64 -1.19
N HIS A 120 11.52 16.09 -1.06
CA HIS A 120 12.33 16.16 0.17
C HIS A 120 12.98 17.53 0.44
N SER A 121 13.09 18.40 -0.56
CA SER A 121 13.83 19.68 -0.45
C SER A 121 13.07 20.83 -1.12
N ASP A 122 13.36 22.07 -0.74
CA ASP A 122 12.67 23.25 -1.28
C ASP A 122 12.90 23.41 -2.79
N GLN A 123 14.12 23.12 -3.24
CA GLN A 123 14.47 23.15 -4.66
C GLN A 123 13.79 22.01 -5.43
N GLY A 124 13.74 20.81 -4.85
CA GLY A 124 13.02 19.69 -5.45
C GLY A 124 11.51 19.93 -5.49
N TRP A 125 10.92 20.49 -4.42
CA TRP A 125 9.50 20.79 -4.35
C TRP A 125 9.05 21.78 -5.42
N ARG A 126 9.90 22.74 -5.81
CA ARG A 126 9.66 23.61 -6.97
C ARG A 126 9.57 22.80 -8.27
N LYS A 127 10.51 21.89 -8.52
CA LYS A 127 10.46 20.97 -9.69
C LYS A 127 9.25 20.03 -9.66
N PHE A 128 8.87 19.57 -8.48
CA PHE A 128 7.68 18.73 -8.32
C PHE A 128 6.40 19.54 -8.56
N SER A 129 6.34 20.78 -8.12
CA SER A 129 5.23 21.70 -8.41
C SER A 129 5.15 22.07 -9.90
N GLU A 130 6.29 22.24 -10.56
CA GLU A 130 6.38 22.39 -12.03
C GLU A 130 5.79 21.15 -12.74
N LEU A 131 6.12 19.94 -12.27
CA LEU A 131 5.55 18.69 -12.76
C LEU A 131 4.03 18.62 -12.52
N LEU A 132 3.53 19.00 -11.33
CA LEU A 132 2.09 19.04 -11.03
C LEU A 132 1.33 19.98 -12.00
N ASN A 133 1.92 21.12 -12.36
CA ASN A 133 1.33 22.10 -13.30
C ASN A 133 1.13 21.56 -14.72
N GLU A 134 1.83 20.51 -15.14
CA GLU A 134 1.61 19.88 -16.46
C GLU A 134 0.29 19.09 -16.50
N PHE A 135 -0.18 18.64 -15.33
CA PHE A 135 -1.37 17.82 -15.09
C PHE A 135 -2.55 18.62 -14.52
N SER A 136 -2.30 19.80 -13.94
CA SER A 136 -3.27 20.56 -13.15
C SER A 136 -3.35 22.03 -13.58
N ASP A 137 -4.51 22.65 -13.32
CA ASP A 137 -4.75 24.09 -13.41
C ASP A 137 -4.82 24.76 -12.00
N GLN A 138 -4.44 24.05 -10.93
CA GLN A 138 -4.43 24.61 -9.58
C GLN A 138 -3.30 25.65 -9.41
N ASN A 139 -3.61 26.74 -8.72
CA ASN A 139 -2.66 27.84 -8.48
C ASN A 139 -1.59 27.50 -7.43
N THR A 140 -1.87 26.56 -6.52
CA THR A 140 -1.03 26.24 -5.36
C THR A 140 -1.18 24.77 -4.96
N TYR A 141 -0.08 24.14 -4.56
CA TYR A 141 -0.04 22.76 -4.06
C TYR A 141 0.44 22.75 -2.60
N GLU A 142 -0.18 21.93 -1.74
CA GLU A 142 0.32 21.73 -0.38
C GLU A 142 1.59 20.88 -0.43
N ARG A 143 2.65 21.35 0.23
CA ARG A 143 3.89 20.57 0.31
C ARG A 143 3.73 19.41 1.28
N ILE A 144 3.99 18.22 0.77
CA ILE A 144 4.20 17.00 1.54
C ILE A 144 5.58 16.42 1.21
N VAL A 145 6.13 15.61 2.12
CA VAL A 145 7.35 14.82 1.89
C VAL A 145 6.94 13.37 1.66
N ILE A 146 7.25 12.82 0.49
CA ILE A 146 7.01 11.41 0.18
C ILE A 146 8.31 10.63 0.38
N ASP A 147 8.42 9.91 1.50
CA ASP A 147 9.56 9.04 1.75
C ASP A 147 9.43 7.74 0.93
N ALA A 148 9.86 7.83 -0.33
CA ALA A 148 9.80 6.73 -1.29
C ALA A 148 10.89 5.69 -0.99
N ARG A 149 10.48 4.53 -0.50
CA ARG A 149 11.30 3.33 -0.30
C ARG A 149 11.08 2.32 -1.44
N MET A 150 11.99 1.36 -1.58
CA MET A 150 11.84 0.28 -2.57
C MET A 150 11.93 -1.08 -1.88
N SER A 151 11.05 -2.04 -2.22
CA SER A 151 11.05 -3.40 -1.66
C SER A 151 12.33 -4.18 -2.01
N ARG A 152 12.90 -3.90 -3.18
CA ARG A 152 14.20 -4.37 -3.66
C ARG A 152 14.86 -3.30 -4.54
N LYS A 153 16.18 -3.27 -4.59
CA LYS A 153 16.96 -2.32 -5.42
C LYS A 153 17.65 -2.97 -6.61
N ASP A 154 17.59 -4.30 -6.69
CA ASP A 154 18.30 -5.15 -7.63
C ASP A 154 17.45 -6.38 -8.01
N SER A 155 18.05 -7.29 -8.78
CA SER A 155 17.49 -8.57 -9.25
C SER A 155 18.59 -9.62 -9.25
N TRP A 156 18.25 -10.91 -9.25
CA TRP A 156 19.20 -12.04 -9.11
C TRP A 156 20.44 -11.95 -10.01
N ASN A 157 20.25 -11.52 -11.26
CA ASN A 157 21.30 -11.36 -12.27
C ASN A 157 22.34 -10.27 -11.94
N HIS A 158 22.07 -9.39 -10.98
CA HIS A 158 23.02 -8.39 -10.48
C HIS A 158 23.92 -8.92 -9.35
N ARG A 159 23.63 -10.11 -8.77
CA ARG A 159 24.29 -10.59 -7.54
C ARG A 159 25.45 -11.56 -7.75
N PHE A 160 25.94 -11.73 -8.98
CA PHE A 160 27.04 -12.64 -9.33
C PHE A 160 26.85 -14.10 -8.85
N ARG A 161 25.61 -14.53 -8.60
CA ARG A 161 25.27 -15.92 -8.22
C ARG A 161 24.71 -16.65 -9.44
N SER A 162 25.11 -17.92 -9.61
CA SER A 162 24.48 -18.84 -10.57
C SER A 162 22.99 -19.03 -10.24
N THR A 163 22.17 -19.30 -11.26
CA THR A 163 20.75 -19.71 -11.10
C THR A 163 20.60 -20.94 -10.21
N GLU A 164 21.62 -21.82 -10.18
CA GLU A 164 21.60 -23.05 -9.39
C GLU A 164 21.97 -22.85 -7.91
N HIS A 165 22.40 -21.64 -7.50
CA HIS A 165 22.78 -21.40 -6.11
C HIS A 165 21.54 -21.53 -5.20
N PRO A 166 21.60 -22.33 -4.11
CA PRO A 166 20.45 -22.55 -3.22
C PRO A 166 19.74 -21.28 -2.71
N GLU A 167 20.49 -20.20 -2.50
CA GLU A 167 20.03 -18.91 -1.98
C GLU A 167 20.10 -17.78 -3.02
N VAL A 168 19.97 -18.09 -4.31
CA VAL A 168 19.83 -17.07 -5.37
C VAL A 168 18.59 -16.20 -5.17
N ASN A 169 17.50 -16.80 -4.65
CA ASN A 169 16.20 -16.15 -4.48
C ASN A 169 15.95 -15.58 -3.08
N ALA A 170 16.81 -15.89 -2.11
CA ALA A 170 16.67 -15.43 -0.72
C ALA A 170 16.34 -13.93 -0.55
N PRO A 171 16.95 -12.99 -1.29
CA PRO A 171 16.63 -11.56 -1.15
C PRO A 171 15.27 -11.14 -1.72
N TYR A 172 14.58 -12.01 -2.45
CA TYR A 172 13.38 -11.68 -3.23
C TYR A 172 12.14 -12.47 -2.80
N ARG A 173 12.32 -13.51 -1.96
CA ARG A 173 11.26 -14.35 -1.37
C ARG A 173 10.14 -13.50 -0.79
N LEU A 174 8.90 -13.92 -1.01
CA LEU A 174 7.73 -13.18 -0.55
C LEU A 174 7.56 -13.25 0.97
N TYR A 175 7.81 -14.42 1.55
CA TYR A 175 7.63 -14.74 2.97
C TYR A 175 8.96 -14.95 3.68
N ASP A 176 8.93 -15.00 5.01
CA ASP A 176 10.12 -15.23 5.82
C ASP A 176 10.64 -16.64 5.62
N PHE A 177 11.93 -16.84 5.80
CA PHE A 177 12.61 -18.10 5.53
C PHE A 177 13.78 -18.33 6.50
N PRO A 178 14.13 -19.59 6.82
CA PRO A 178 15.30 -19.86 7.62
C PRO A 178 16.57 -19.58 6.80
N ASP A 179 17.51 -18.88 7.42
CA ASP A 179 18.88 -18.78 6.95
C ASP A 179 19.55 -20.17 6.97
N PRO A 180 20.09 -20.69 5.86
CA PRO A 180 20.60 -22.07 5.83
C PRO A 180 21.81 -22.33 6.71
N GLU A 181 22.58 -21.30 7.07
CA GLU A 181 23.80 -21.43 7.89
C GLU A 181 23.48 -21.32 9.38
N SER A 182 22.65 -20.34 9.76
CA SER A 182 22.34 -20.05 11.17
C SER A 182 21.00 -20.60 11.68
N GLY A 183 20.14 -21.11 10.79
CA GLY A 183 18.78 -21.55 11.10
C GLY A 183 17.81 -20.42 11.50
N LYS A 184 18.30 -19.17 11.62
CA LYS A 184 17.50 -18.03 12.07
C LYS A 184 16.53 -17.59 10.98
N MET A 185 15.29 -17.30 11.34
CA MET A 185 14.32 -16.73 10.39
C MET A 185 14.78 -15.35 9.92
N ARG A 186 14.73 -15.15 8.61
CA ARG A 186 15.05 -13.91 7.91
C ARG A 186 13.80 -13.35 7.27
N ASN A 187 13.68 -12.02 7.32
CA ASN A 187 12.59 -11.29 6.69
C ASN A 187 12.55 -11.56 5.18
N GLY A 188 11.40 -12.03 4.70
CA GLY A 188 11.00 -11.90 3.30
C GLY A 188 10.42 -10.53 3.01
N ARG A 189 9.90 -10.38 1.78
CA ARG A 189 9.36 -9.11 1.27
C ARG A 189 8.26 -8.53 2.14
N ILE A 190 7.29 -9.33 2.59
CA ILE A 190 6.15 -8.79 3.37
C ILE A 190 6.60 -8.23 4.73
N SER A 191 7.45 -8.95 5.47
CA SER A 191 8.06 -8.47 6.71
C SER A 191 8.93 -7.22 6.50
N PHE A 192 9.64 -7.14 5.38
CA PHE A 192 10.41 -5.94 5.02
C PHE A 192 9.49 -4.74 4.75
N ILE A 193 8.43 -4.92 3.95
CA ILE A 193 7.47 -3.85 3.64
C ILE A 193 6.76 -3.38 4.92
N ASN A 194 6.24 -4.31 5.73
CA ASN A 194 5.57 -3.97 6.99
C ASN A 194 6.51 -3.27 7.98
N ARG A 195 7.81 -3.60 8.00
CA ARG A 195 8.82 -2.89 8.82
C ARG A 195 8.96 -1.41 8.50
N LEU A 196 8.61 -0.99 7.28
CA LEU A 196 8.68 0.42 6.85
C LEU A 196 7.45 1.23 7.24
N GLN A 197 6.42 0.61 7.85
CA GLN A 197 5.15 1.25 8.24
C GLN A 197 4.56 2.15 7.13
N PRO A 198 4.44 1.66 5.87
CA PRO A 198 4.01 2.50 4.76
C PRO A 198 2.53 2.87 4.85
N HIS A 199 2.21 4.08 4.39
CA HIS A 199 0.83 4.50 4.18
C HIS A 199 0.30 3.87 2.87
N LEU A 200 1.16 3.86 1.83
CA LEU A 200 0.88 3.31 0.51
C LEU A 200 2.00 2.37 0.05
N VAL A 201 1.61 1.20 -0.48
CA VAL A 201 2.46 0.28 -1.23
C VAL A 201 2.01 0.30 -2.69
N VAL A 202 2.90 0.62 -3.62
CA VAL A 202 2.66 0.58 -5.06
C VAL A 202 3.42 -0.61 -5.65
N SER A 203 2.73 -1.73 -5.82
CA SER A 203 3.27 -2.95 -6.43
C SER A 203 3.10 -2.90 -7.95
N LEU A 204 4.21 -3.06 -8.68
CA LEU A 204 4.28 -2.90 -10.14
C LEU A 204 4.60 -4.23 -10.79
N HIS A 205 3.69 -4.72 -11.64
CA HIS A 205 3.74 -6.01 -12.31
C HIS A 205 3.36 -5.92 -13.79
N THR A 206 3.63 -6.98 -14.57
CA THR A 206 3.18 -7.10 -15.97
C THR A 206 2.63 -8.48 -16.31
N ASN A 207 1.42 -8.54 -16.87
CA ASN A 207 0.69 -9.80 -17.06
C ASN A 207 0.95 -10.43 -18.46
N PRO A 208 1.00 -11.77 -18.63
CA PRO A 208 0.84 -12.40 -19.94
C PRO A 208 -0.56 -12.18 -20.57
N ALA A 209 -0.62 -11.69 -21.81
CA ALA A 209 -1.86 -11.68 -22.58
C ALA A 209 -2.05 -13.02 -23.32
N GLY A 210 -3.18 -13.70 -23.11
CA GLY A 210 -3.57 -14.88 -23.89
C GLY A 210 -3.85 -14.58 -25.36
N ALA A 211 -4.12 -15.60 -26.18
CA ALA A 211 -4.60 -15.39 -27.54
C ALA A 211 -5.92 -14.57 -27.53
N GLY A 212 -6.04 -13.57 -28.40
CA GLY A 212 -7.21 -12.67 -28.45
C GLY A 212 -7.36 -11.66 -27.31
N HIS A 213 -6.50 -11.66 -26.29
CA HIS A 213 -6.59 -10.69 -25.18
C HIS A 213 -5.86 -9.38 -25.53
N ASP A 214 -6.57 -8.26 -25.70
CA ASP A 214 -5.98 -7.01 -26.23
C ASP A 214 -4.87 -6.40 -25.37
N GLY A 215 -4.77 -6.76 -24.09
CA GLY A 215 -3.86 -6.16 -23.14
C GLY A 215 -4.44 -4.88 -22.52
N GLY A 216 -3.58 -4.05 -21.93
CA GLY A 216 -3.95 -2.93 -21.08
C GLY A 216 -3.44 -3.07 -19.66
N MET A 217 -4.08 -2.34 -18.74
CA MET A 217 -3.76 -2.27 -17.32
C MET A 217 -4.85 -2.95 -16.49
N ALA A 218 -4.53 -3.57 -15.35
CA ALA A 218 -5.51 -4.12 -14.43
C ALA A 218 -5.09 -3.97 -12.97
N ALA A 219 -6.07 -3.84 -12.08
CA ALA A 219 -5.84 -3.91 -10.65
C ALA A 219 -5.82 -5.37 -10.16
N VAL A 220 -4.98 -5.67 -9.17
CA VAL A 220 -4.95 -6.98 -8.49
C VAL A 220 -5.50 -6.82 -7.09
N LEU A 221 -6.59 -7.54 -6.80
CA LEU A 221 -7.37 -7.36 -5.58
C LEU A 221 -7.50 -8.67 -4.81
N SER A 222 -7.57 -8.55 -3.49
CA SER A 222 -8.00 -9.61 -2.58
C SER A 222 -9.19 -9.08 -1.79
N PRO A 223 -10.35 -9.79 -1.74
CA PRO A 223 -11.48 -9.39 -0.93
C PRO A 223 -11.17 -9.37 0.58
N GLY A 224 -12.08 -8.82 1.38
CA GLY A 224 -12.01 -8.83 2.85
C GLY A 224 -12.66 -10.06 3.47
N TYR A 225 -12.69 -10.07 4.81
CA TYR A 225 -13.28 -11.16 5.61
C TYR A 225 -14.75 -11.42 5.25
N GLU A 226 -15.54 -10.36 5.06
CA GLU A 226 -16.98 -10.46 4.80
C GLU A 226 -17.27 -11.22 3.50
N THR A 227 -16.52 -10.96 2.43
CA THR A 227 -16.66 -11.68 1.15
C THR A 227 -16.27 -13.14 1.28
N PHE A 228 -15.17 -13.46 1.96
CA PHE A 228 -14.76 -14.86 2.16
C PHE A 228 -15.75 -15.61 3.08
N GLU A 229 -16.24 -14.98 4.15
CA GLU A 229 -17.25 -15.56 5.04
C GLU A 229 -18.59 -15.77 4.32
N MET A 230 -19.01 -14.85 3.44
CA MET A 230 -20.15 -15.07 2.56
C MET A 230 -19.96 -16.35 1.72
N ILE A 231 -18.79 -16.56 1.10
CA ILE A 231 -18.51 -17.74 0.29
C ILE A 231 -18.45 -19.02 1.16
N ARG A 232 -17.89 -18.95 2.38
CA ARG A 232 -17.89 -20.07 3.34
C ARG A 232 -19.32 -20.47 3.69
N ARG A 233 -20.20 -19.50 3.99
CA ARG A 233 -21.63 -19.74 4.27
C ARG A 233 -22.39 -20.31 3.08
N ILE A 234 -22.05 -19.93 1.85
CA ILE A 234 -22.62 -20.57 0.65
C ILE A 234 -22.17 -22.03 0.57
N HIS A 235 -20.89 -22.33 0.79
CA HIS A 235 -20.39 -23.71 0.82
C HIS A 235 -21.05 -24.56 1.92
N LEU A 236 -21.31 -23.98 3.10
CA LEU A 236 -21.98 -24.67 4.22
C LEU A 236 -23.49 -24.92 3.99
N ASN A 237 -24.04 -24.39 2.89
CA ASN A 237 -25.47 -24.33 2.53
C ASN A 237 -26.32 -23.36 3.40
N ASP A 238 -25.70 -22.45 4.14
CA ASP A 238 -26.39 -21.41 4.91
C ASP A 238 -26.85 -20.22 4.03
N LYS A 239 -26.38 -20.18 2.77
CA LYS A 239 -26.75 -19.19 1.74
C LYS A 239 -26.79 -19.83 0.34
N PRO A 240 -27.69 -19.41 -0.56
CA PRO A 240 -27.64 -19.82 -1.96
C PRO A 240 -26.50 -19.13 -2.71
N VAL A 241 -25.99 -19.78 -3.77
CA VAL A 241 -24.91 -19.28 -4.66
C VAL A 241 -25.24 -17.93 -5.30
N SER A 242 -26.53 -17.58 -5.40
CA SER A 242 -26.98 -16.28 -5.90
C SER A 242 -26.42 -15.09 -5.12
N PHE A 243 -26.08 -15.23 -3.82
CA PHE A 243 -25.40 -14.18 -3.05
C PHE A 243 -24.04 -13.82 -3.67
N PHE A 244 -23.25 -14.81 -4.10
CA PHE A 244 -21.99 -14.55 -4.81
C PHE A 244 -22.24 -13.99 -6.21
N GLN A 245 -23.21 -14.52 -6.95
CA GLN A 245 -23.53 -14.08 -8.32
C GLN A 245 -24.05 -12.63 -8.39
N GLN A 246 -24.70 -12.15 -7.32
CA GLN A 246 -25.16 -10.77 -7.16
C GLN A 246 -24.09 -9.84 -6.57
N SER A 247 -22.97 -10.39 -6.06
CA SER A 247 -21.90 -9.58 -5.47
C SER A 247 -21.09 -8.84 -6.55
N PRO A 248 -20.54 -7.65 -6.24
CA PRO A 248 -19.64 -6.94 -7.15
C PRO A 248 -18.41 -7.73 -7.60
N TRP A 249 -18.02 -8.76 -6.84
CA TRP A 249 -16.88 -9.64 -7.13
C TRP A 249 -17.16 -10.66 -8.24
N TYR A 250 -18.42 -10.90 -8.60
CA TYR A 250 -18.78 -11.84 -9.67
C TYR A 250 -18.20 -11.40 -11.03
N GLY A 251 -17.70 -12.37 -11.78
CA GLY A 251 -17.08 -12.16 -13.10
C GLY A 251 -15.67 -11.56 -13.08
N LYS A 252 -15.08 -11.33 -11.89
CA LYS A 252 -13.74 -10.75 -11.72
C LYS A 252 -12.73 -11.71 -11.07
N TRP A 253 -13.19 -12.88 -10.63
CA TRP A 253 -12.32 -13.88 -9.99
C TRP A 253 -11.40 -14.55 -11.02
N LEU A 254 -10.14 -14.73 -10.66
CA LEU A 254 -9.18 -15.41 -11.52
C LEU A 254 -9.45 -16.92 -11.52
N VAL A 255 -9.83 -17.46 -12.68
CA VAL A 255 -10.04 -18.89 -12.88
C VAL A 255 -8.73 -19.52 -13.36
N THR A 256 -8.01 -20.19 -12.45
CA THR A 256 -6.70 -20.81 -12.74
C THR A 256 -6.76 -22.31 -13.04
N ASP A 257 -7.77 -23.01 -12.52
CA ASP A 257 -7.93 -24.46 -12.70
C ASP A 257 -8.87 -24.71 -13.91
N PRO A 258 -8.45 -25.49 -14.94
CA PRO A 258 -9.25 -25.71 -16.14
C PRO A 258 -10.63 -26.34 -15.87
N GLY A 259 -11.67 -25.76 -16.47
CA GLY A 259 -13.06 -26.22 -16.34
C GLY A 259 -13.77 -25.79 -15.06
N TRP A 260 -13.15 -24.93 -14.22
CA TRP A 260 -13.84 -24.31 -13.09
C TRP A 260 -14.61 -23.05 -13.49
N SER A 261 -15.73 -22.82 -12.80
CA SER A 261 -16.45 -21.56 -12.82
C SER A 261 -15.83 -20.52 -11.86
N GLN A 262 -16.29 -19.27 -12.01
CA GLN A 262 -15.98 -18.16 -11.10
C GLN A 262 -16.22 -18.51 -9.62
N TYR A 263 -17.34 -19.18 -9.31
CA TYR A 263 -17.68 -19.58 -7.95
C TYR A 263 -16.76 -20.69 -7.43
N GLU A 264 -16.35 -21.62 -8.27
CA GLU A 264 -15.45 -22.71 -7.85
C GLU A 264 -14.04 -22.21 -7.56
N ALA A 265 -13.53 -21.27 -8.35
CA ALA A 265 -12.30 -20.55 -8.06
C ALA A 265 -12.40 -19.74 -6.76
N ALA A 266 -13.49 -18.97 -6.58
CA ALA A 266 -13.73 -18.18 -5.37
C ALA A 266 -13.83 -19.04 -4.11
N ARG A 267 -14.54 -20.17 -4.19
CA ARG A 267 -14.61 -21.19 -3.14
C ARG A 267 -13.23 -21.75 -2.82
N ALA A 268 -12.46 -22.19 -3.82
CA ALA A 268 -11.14 -22.77 -3.60
C ALA A 268 -10.13 -21.81 -2.97
N ASP A 269 -10.23 -20.52 -3.29
CA ASP A 269 -9.46 -19.46 -2.66
C ASP A 269 -9.97 -19.17 -1.23
N THR A 270 -11.28 -19.27 -0.97
CA THR A 270 -11.85 -19.17 0.39
C THR A 270 -11.29 -20.26 1.33
N TRP A 271 -11.04 -21.48 0.83
CA TRP A 271 -10.32 -22.51 1.59
C TRP A 271 -8.89 -22.05 1.95
N VAL A 272 -8.13 -21.54 0.96
CA VAL A 272 -6.76 -21.03 1.15
C VAL A 272 -6.70 -19.80 2.09
N TYR A 273 -7.77 -19.01 2.15
CA TYR A 273 -7.90 -17.88 3.05
C TYR A 273 -8.04 -18.33 4.51
N PHE A 274 -8.97 -19.24 4.81
CA PHE A 274 -9.26 -19.66 6.19
C PHE A 274 -8.28 -20.70 6.74
N ASN A 275 -8.06 -21.82 6.04
CA ASN A 275 -7.29 -22.95 6.57
C ASN A 275 -5.99 -23.24 5.81
N GLY A 276 -5.62 -22.42 4.83
CA GLY A 276 -4.34 -22.56 4.12
C GLY A 276 -4.27 -23.70 3.10
N TRP A 277 -5.36 -24.44 2.87
CA TRP A 277 -5.41 -25.53 1.89
C TRP A 277 -6.22 -25.12 0.66
N ARG A 278 -5.87 -25.62 -0.55
CA ARG A 278 -6.80 -25.55 -1.70
C ARG A 278 -7.77 -26.73 -1.61
N THR A 279 -9.01 -26.54 -2.06
CA THR A 279 -9.99 -27.62 -2.14
C THR A 279 -9.68 -28.62 -3.28
N ASN A 280 -10.17 -29.85 -3.11
CA ASN A 280 -10.24 -30.89 -4.14
C ASN A 280 -11.17 -30.51 -5.31
N ARG A 281 -11.17 -31.29 -6.40
CA ARG A 281 -11.93 -30.97 -7.63
C ARG A 281 -13.46 -30.90 -7.43
N SER A 282 -14.04 -31.66 -6.51
CA SER A 282 -15.48 -31.56 -6.17
C SER A 282 -15.79 -30.33 -5.31
N GLY A 283 -14.77 -29.73 -4.68
CA GLY A 283 -14.91 -28.55 -3.85
C GLY A 283 -15.51 -28.82 -2.47
N THR A 284 -15.34 -30.05 -1.96
CA THR A 284 -16.00 -30.59 -0.76
C THR A 284 -15.05 -30.87 0.40
N ALA A 285 -13.74 -30.94 0.15
CA ALA A 285 -12.70 -31.18 1.16
C ALA A 285 -11.35 -30.63 0.68
N ILE A 286 -10.37 -30.51 1.60
CA ILE A 286 -8.99 -30.15 1.25
C ILE A 286 -8.38 -31.12 0.23
N ASP A 287 -7.53 -30.59 -0.65
CA ASP A 287 -6.58 -31.39 -1.43
C ASP A 287 -5.25 -31.41 -0.65
N ARG A 288 -4.94 -32.55 -0.02
CA ARG A 288 -3.71 -32.75 0.78
C ARG A 288 -2.41 -32.59 -0.04
N ASN A 289 -2.48 -32.49 -1.37
CA ASN A 289 -1.32 -32.18 -2.22
C ASN A 289 -1.17 -30.68 -2.54
N LYS A 290 -2.14 -29.84 -2.15
CA LYS A 290 -2.19 -28.40 -2.46
C LYS A 290 -2.19 -27.54 -1.18
N ASN A 291 -1.26 -27.83 -0.27
CA ASN A 291 -0.96 -26.97 0.87
C ASN A 291 -0.47 -25.58 0.38
N ARG A 292 -1.03 -24.50 0.92
CA ARG A 292 -0.61 -23.10 0.70
C ARG A 292 -0.13 -22.41 1.99
N GLY A 293 -0.15 -23.12 3.12
CA GLY A 293 0.30 -22.69 4.43
C GLY A 293 -0.70 -21.82 5.16
N ILE A 294 -0.58 -21.72 6.48
CA ILE A 294 -1.31 -20.74 7.29
C ILE A 294 -0.61 -19.40 7.12
N ARG A 295 -0.96 -18.71 6.02
CA ARG A 295 -0.10 -17.66 5.43
C ARG A 295 0.17 -16.50 6.37
N TYR A 296 -0.78 -16.13 7.23
CA TYR A 296 -0.61 -15.07 8.22
C TYR A 296 0.46 -15.36 9.29
N ASN A 297 0.93 -16.61 9.42
CA ASN A 297 2.02 -17.00 10.32
C ASN A 297 3.37 -17.23 9.60
N MET A 298 3.42 -17.09 8.27
CA MET A 298 4.63 -17.34 7.46
C MET A 298 5.57 -16.12 7.36
N PHE A 299 5.27 -15.03 8.06
CA PHE A 299 6.08 -13.81 8.08
C PHE A 299 5.88 -13.01 9.38
N ASN A 300 6.81 -12.12 9.69
CA ASN A 300 6.89 -11.42 10.97
C ASN A 300 6.16 -10.07 10.98
N TRP A 301 5.12 -9.99 11.80
CA TRP A 301 4.24 -8.84 12.01
C TRP A 301 3.38 -9.07 13.26
N ARG A 302 2.77 -8.03 13.84
CA ARG A 302 1.99 -8.08 15.10
C ARG A 302 0.83 -9.07 15.09
N TYR A 303 0.28 -9.38 13.91
CA TYR A 303 -0.95 -10.16 13.77
C TYR A 303 -0.76 -11.67 13.56
N ARG A 304 0.49 -12.16 13.61
CA ARG A 304 0.77 -13.60 13.68
C ARG A 304 0.30 -14.19 15.01
N ASP A 305 0.11 -15.50 15.03
CA ASP A 305 -0.11 -16.23 16.28
C ASP A 305 1.16 -16.28 17.15
N PRO A 306 1.00 -16.45 18.49
CA PRO A 306 2.11 -16.48 19.43
C PRO A 306 3.19 -17.53 19.10
N PRO A 307 4.45 -17.34 19.54
CA PRO A 307 5.51 -18.34 19.38
C PRO A 307 5.10 -19.71 19.94
N GLY A 308 5.33 -20.78 19.17
CA GLY A 308 4.91 -22.14 19.53
C GLY A 308 3.56 -22.56 18.96
N TRP A 309 2.83 -21.69 18.25
CA TRP A 309 1.58 -22.04 17.57
C TRP A 309 1.73 -23.28 16.66
N GLU A 310 2.90 -23.48 16.05
CA GLU A 310 3.18 -24.61 15.16
C GLU A 310 3.14 -25.98 15.88
N LYS A 311 3.19 -25.99 17.21
CA LYS A 311 3.03 -27.18 18.07
C LYS A 311 1.62 -27.35 18.62
N LEU A 312 0.82 -26.29 18.57
CA LEU A 312 -0.61 -26.24 18.93
C LEU A 312 -1.50 -26.40 17.68
N HIS A 313 -0.89 -26.49 16.51
CA HIS A 313 -1.53 -26.72 15.23
C HIS A 313 -2.08 -28.15 15.15
N ASP A 314 -3.38 -28.29 15.39
CA ASP A 314 -4.15 -29.49 15.10
C ASP A 314 -5.19 -29.19 14.00
N GLU A 315 -5.12 -29.94 12.89
CA GLU A 315 -6.04 -29.81 11.76
C GLU A 315 -7.41 -30.47 11.99
N SER A 316 -7.52 -31.29 13.05
CA SER A 316 -8.67 -32.16 13.36
C SER A 316 -9.57 -31.63 14.47
N GLU A 317 -9.04 -30.78 15.36
CA GLU A 317 -9.80 -30.14 16.44
C GLU A 317 -10.46 -28.81 15.97
N PRO A 318 -11.61 -28.40 16.55
CA PRO A 318 -12.24 -27.12 16.22
C PRO A 318 -11.42 -25.91 16.70
N GLY A 319 -11.20 -24.93 15.82
CA GLY A 319 -10.35 -23.76 16.11
C GLY A 319 -9.80 -23.06 14.86
N PRO A 320 -8.77 -22.21 15.01
CA PRO A 320 -8.20 -21.41 13.91
C PRO A 320 -7.34 -22.19 12.90
N TYR A 321 -7.11 -23.48 13.15
CA TYR A 321 -6.35 -24.38 12.26
C TYR A 321 -7.20 -25.51 11.68
N ALA A 322 -8.48 -25.60 12.06
CA ALA A 322 -9.35 -26.68 11.65
C ALA A 322 -9.52 -26.72 10.13
N THR A 323 -9.27 -27.88 9.53
CA THR A 323 -9.37 -28.04 8.07
C THR A 323 -10.83 -28.14 7.60
N ALA A 324 -11.77 -28.54 8.47
CA ALA A 324 -13.19 -28.55 8.14
C ALA A 324 -13.83 -27.16 8.38
N PHE A 325 -14.48 -26.58 7.37
CA PHE A 325 -15.13 -25.26 7.50
C PHE A 325 -16.19 -25.16 8.61
N ARG A 326 -16.82 -26.26 9.04
CA ARG A 326 -17.78 -26.25 10.16
C ARG A 326 -17.08 -26.05 11.51
N GLU A 327 -15.89 -26.62 11.65
CA GLU A 327 -15.08 -26.59 12.88
C GLU A 327 -14.12 -25.40 12.91
N PHE A 328 -13.88 -24.77 11.76
CA PHE A 328 -13.04 -23.58 11.65
C PHE A 328 -13.63 -22.38 12.42
N ARG A 329 -12.80 -21.77 13.27
CA ARG A 329 -13.12 -20.57 14.04
C ARG A 329 -12.10 -19.49 13.75
N ALA A 330 -12.57 -18.30 13.36
CA ALA A 330 -11.71 -17.16 13.06
C ALA A 330 -11.23 -16.48 14.35
N GLU A 331 -10.38 -17.15 15.12
CA GLU A 331 -9.90 -16.74 16.45
C GLU A 331 -8.43 -16.33 16.40
N GLY A 332 -8.08 -15.18 16.99
CA GLY A 332 -6.70 -14.70 17.11
C GLY A 332 -6.40 -13.38 16.38
N PRO A 333 -5.20 -12.81 16.57
CA PRO A 333 -4.87 -11.43 16.19
C PRO A 333 -5.05 -11.11 14.70
N PHE A 334 -4.77 -12.07 13.82
CA PHE A 334 -5.04 -11.94 12.39
C PHE A 334 -6.54 -11.75 12.14
N TRP A 335 -7.38 -12.60 12.70
CA TRP A 335 -8.82 -12.59 12.44
C TRP A 335 -9.53 -11.37 13.03
N ASP A 336 -9.07 -10.86 14.16
CA ASP A 336 -9.56 -9.60 14.73
C ASP A 336 -9.18 -8.40 13.85
N ARG A 337 -7.98 -8.38 13.25
CA ARG A 337 -7.61 -7.40 12.21
C ARG A 337 -8.48 -7.55 10.97
N GLU A 338 -8.68 -8.76 10.45
CA GLU A 338 -9.44 -9.02 9.22
C GLU A 338 -10.90 -8.59 9.31
N ARG A 339 -11.50 -8.62 10.51
CA ARG A 339 -12.83 -8.08 10.84
C ARG A 339 -12.83 -6.58 11.19
N GLY A 340 -11.66 -5.98 11.37
CA GLY A 340 -11.51 -4.60 11.81
C GLY A 340 -11.93 -3.58 10.75
N GLN A 341 -12.34 -2.39 11.21
CA GLN A 341 -12.88 -1.33 10.36
C GLN A 341 -11.89 -0.90 9.26
N ALA A 342 -10.59 -0.87 9.56
CA ALA A 342 -9.54 -0.60 8.58
C ALA A 342 -9.53 -1.59 7.40
N GLU A 343 -9.73 -2.88 7.66
CA GLU A 343 -9.75 -3.89 6.58
C GLU A 343 -11.02 -3.80 5.73
N SER A 344 -12.15 -3.46 6.35
CA SER A 344 -13.37 -3.12 5.61
C SER A 344 -13.14 -1.95 4.66
N TRP A 345 -12.64 -0.80 5.14
CA TRP A 345 -12.32 0.35 4.28
C TRP A 345 -11.28 0.04 3.19
N ARG A 346 -10.30 -0.81 3.50
CA ARG A 346 -9.14 -1.08 2.64
C ARG A 346 -9.42 -2.09 1.54
N ARG A 347 -10.31 -3.07 1.75
CA ARG A 347 -10.57 -4.19 0.82
C ARG A 347 -12.04 -4.43 0.47
N GLU A 348 -13.00 -3.83 1.15
CA GLU A 348 -14.43 -3.97 0.86
C GLU A 348 -15.05 -2.63 0.42
N GLY A 349 -16.15 -2.70 -0.33
CA GLY A 349 -16.96 -1.53 -0.70
C GLY A 349 -16.17 -0.33 -1.25
N GLY A 350 -16.39 0.85 -0.65
CA GLY A 350 -15.77 2.12 -1.01
C GLY A 350 -16.42 2.79 -2.23
N VAL A 351 -15.80 3.88 -2.72
CA VAL A 351 -16.26 4.64 -3.91
C VAL A 351 -16.29 3.77 -5.18
N MET A 352 -15.52 2.68 -5.19
CA MET A 352 -15.51 1.69 -6.27
C MET A 352 -16.61 0.61 -6.15
N GLY A 353 -17.36 0.59 -5.05
CA GLY A 353 -18.35 -0.45 -4.73
C GLY A 353 -17.77 -1.80 -4.31
N TYR A 354 -16.46 -2.03 -4.51
CA TYR A 354 -15.71 -3.20 -4.06
C TYR A 354 -14.21 -2.91 -4.06
N GLY A 355 -13.46 -3.68 -3.26
CA GLY A 355 -11.99 -3.56 -3.20
C GLY A 355 -11.48 -2.36 -2.41
N GLY A 356 -12.35 -1.52 -1.86
CA GLY A 356 -12.03 -0.43 -0.94
C GLY A 356 -10.98 0.55 -1.47
N ASP A 357 -10.20 1.12 -0.55
CA ASP A 357 -9.13 2.05 -0.87
C ASP A 357 -7.97 1.41 -1.65
N ASN A 358 -7.74 0.08 -1.54
CA ASN A 358 -6.78 -0.62 -2.39
C ASN A 358 -7.18 -0.51 -3.87
N HIS A 359 -8.45 -0.76 -4.18
CA HIS A 359 -8.97 -0.63 -5.54
C HIS A 359 -9.01 0.82 -6.00
N LEU A 360 -9.44 1.76 -5.16
CA LEU A 360 -9.40 3.20 -5.47
C LEU A 360 -7.98 3.65 -5.82
N ALA A 361 -6.99 3.34 -4.98
CA ALA A 361 -5.59 3.69 -5.22
C ALA A 361 -5.07 3.09 -6.55
N THR A 362 -5.41 1.83 -6.83
CA THR A 362 -4.92 1.13 -8.02
C THR A 362 -5.53 1.69 -9.31
N ASP A 363 -6.86 1.83 -9.33
CA ASP A 363 -7.64 2.37 -10.46
C ASP A 363 -7.25 3.82 -10.76
N GLU A 364 -7.08 4.64 -9.72
CA GLU A 364 -6.67 6.04 -9.87
C GLU A 364 -5.24 6.18 -10.41
N LEU A 365 -4.28 5.38 -9.95
CA LEU A 365 -2.91 5.39 -10.52
C LEU A 365 -2.89 4.92 -11.98
N MET A 366 -3.70 3.93 -12.37
CA MET A 366 -3.85 3.52 -13.77
C MET A 366 -4.48 4.64 -14.62
N ARG A 367 -5.46 5.37 -14.10
CA ARG A 367 -6.01 6.57 -14.76
C ARG A 367 -4.98 7.68 -14.92
N PHE A 368 -4.16 7.93 -13.89
CA PHE A 368 -3.08 8.91 -14.00
C PHE A 368 -2.09 8.55 -15.12
N VAL A 369 -1.78 7.26 -15.33
CA VAL A 369 -0.99 6.80 -16.48
C VAL A 369 -1.72 7.00 -17.81
N GLN A 370 -3.02 6.69 -17.90
CA GLN A 370 -3.83 6.94 -19.12
C GLN A 370 -3.89 8.41 -19.50
N TYR A 371 -4.05 9.30 -18.52
CA TYR A 371 -4.16 10.74 -18.67
C TYR A 371 -2.79 11.37 -18.96
N GLY A 372 -1.81 11.10 -18.10
CA GLY A 372 -0.51 11.75 -18.11
C GLY A 372 0.31 11.42 -19.34
N VAL A 373 0.33 10.16 -19.79
CA VAL A 373 1.06 9.81 -21.02
C VAL A 373 0.45 10.51 -22.24
N ARG A 374 -0.89 10.64 -22.34
CA ARG A 374 -1.53 11.42 -23.41
C ARG A 374 -1.28 12.92 -23.31
N ARG A 375 -1.19 13.42 -22.08
CA ARG A 375 -0.92 14.83 -21.76
C ARG A 375 0.49 15.22 -22.20
N LEU A 376 1.47 14.40 -21.85
CA LEU A 376 2.91 14.61 -22.05
C LEU A 376 3.39 14.26 -23.47
N GLU A 377 2.88 13.18 -24.06
CA GLU A 377 3.30 12.71 -25.40
C GLU A 377 2.16 12.85 -26.44
N PRO A 378 2.25 13.83 -27.36
CA PRO A 378 1.25 14.05 -28.40
C PRO A 378 0.96 12.83 -29.28
N GLY A 379 1.97 12.00 -29.57
CA GLY A 379 1.83 10.76 -30.36
C GLY A 379 0.98 9.68 -29.68
N MET A 380 0.80 9.75 -28.36
CA MET A 380 0.07 8.75 -27.57
C MET A 380 -1.39 9.15 -27.30
N ARG A 381 -1.86 10.30 -27.80
CA ARG A 381 -3.19 10.87 -27.48
C ARG A 381 -4.39 10.02 -27.89
N SER A 382 -4.27 9.19 -28.91
CA SER A 382 -5.40 8.40 -29.40
C SER A 382 -5.82 7.29 -28.43
N ASP A 383 -7.08 6.88 -28.48
CA ASP A 383 -7.61 5.85 -27.61
C ASP A 383 -6.90 4.51 -27.83
N ALA A 384 -6.53 4.19 -29.07
CA ALA A 384 -5.83 2.96 -29.44
C ALA A 384 -4.34 2.93 -29.05
N ALA A 385 -3.71 4.07 -28.72
CA ALA A 385 -2.28 4.15 -28.41
C ALA A 385 -1.92 3.58 -27.02
N ILE A 386 -2.85 3.59 -26.06
CA ILE A 386 -2.67 3.04 -24.71
C ILE A 386 -3.77 2.00 -24.48
N GLY A 387 -3.42 0.82 -23.95
CA GLY A 387 -4.41 -0.23 -23.69
C GLY A 387 -5.40 0.18 -22.60
N PRO A 388 -6.62 -0.40 -22.59
CA PRO A 388 -7.69 -0.02 -21.65
C PRO A 388 -7.32 -0.31 -20.19
N ILE A 389 -8.10 0.24 -19.26
CA ILE A 389 -8.18 -0.30 -17.89
C ILE A 389 -9.18 -1.47 -17.93
N LEU A 390 -8.71 -2.66 -17.56
CA LEU A 390 -9.45 -3.91 -17.59
C LEU A 390 -10.17 -4.17 -16.27
N ASN A 391 -11.06 -5.17 -16.27
CA ASN A 391 -11.56 -5.75 -15.02
C ASN A 391 -10.39 -6.25 -14.15
N PRO A 392 -10.46 -6.08 -12.82
CA PRO A 392 -9.39 -6.50 -11.93
C PRO A 392 -9.27 -8.02 -11.82
N TYR A 393 -8.07 -8.49 -11.51
CA TYR A 393 -7.80 -9.88 -11.19
C TYR A 393 -8.01 -10.10 -9.68
N VAL A 394 -9.06 -10.84 -9.33
CA VAL A 394 -9.44 -11.10 -7.93
C VAL A 394 -9.03 -12.52 -7.53
N SER A 395 -8.27 -12.65 -6.44
CA SER A 395 -7.89 -13.93 -5.81
C SER A 395 -7.36 -13.65 -4.39
N THR A 396 -6.90 -14.67 -3.66
CA THR A 396 -6.28 -14.53 -2.33
C THR A 396 -4.84 -13.98 -2.36
N TYR A 397 -4.58 -12.93 -3.14
CA TYR A 397 -3.25 -12.37 -3.31
C TYR A 397 -2.61 -11.93 -1.98
N SER A 398 -1.35 -12.29 -1.77
CA SER A 398 -0.68 -12.07 -0.48
C SER A 398 -0.43 -10.59 -0.17
N LEU A 399 0.02 -9.78 -1.14
CA LEU A 399 0.34 -8.37 -0.88
C LEU A 399 -0.90 -7.57 -0.45
N PRO A 400 -2.03 -7.54 -1.19
CA PRO A 400 -3.21 -6.78 -0.76
C PRO A 400 -3.78 -7.25 0.59
N THR A 401 -3.62 -8.53 0.93
CA THR A 401 -4.10 -9.09 2.21
C THR A 401 -3.18 -8.69 3.38
N PHE A 402 -1.87 -8.87 3.24
CA PHE A 402 -0.93 -8.94 4.37
C PHE A 402 0.03 -7.75 4.52
N VAL A 403 0.12 -6.84 3.54
CA VAL A 403 0.74 -5.54 3.83
C VAL A 403 -0.23 -4.71 4.66
N ASN A 404 0.27 -4.11 5.73
CA ASN A 404 -0.55 -3.35 6.65
C ASN A 404 -0.56 -1.85 6.25
N ALA A 405 -1.01 -1.63 5.02
CA ALA A 405 -0.95 -0.37 4.28
C ALA A 405 -1.99 -0.39 3.15
N ILE A 406 -2.35 0.77 2.60
CA ILE A 406 -3.08 0.81 1.32
C ILE A 406 -2.19 0.19 0.25
N CYS A 407 -2.71 -0.79 -0.49
CA CYS A 407 -1.97 -1.53 -1.50
C CYS A 407 -2.54 -1.24 -2.88
N ALA A 408 -1.85 -0.41 -3.65
CA ALA A 408 -2.07 -0.26 -5.07
C ALA A 408 -1.26 -1.34 -5.81
N TYR A 409 -1.91 -2.37 -6.35
CA TYR A 409 -1.23 -3.46 -7.07
C TYR A 409 -1.63 -3.42 -8.55
N LEU A 410 -0.72 -2.92 -9.38
CA LEU A 410 -0.94 -2.66 -10.80
C LEU A 410 -0.28 -3.74 -11.65
N GLU A 411 -1.08 -4.49 -12.42
CA GLU A 411 -0.61 -5.08 -13.68
C GLU A 411 -0.57 -3.93 -14.70
N ILE A 412 0.56 -3.22 -14.80
CA ILE A 412 0.66 -1.94 -15.51
C ILE A 412 0.70 -2.10 -17.05
N ALA A 413 0.87 -3.33 -17.55
CA ALA A 413 0.97 -3.62 -18.97
C ALA A 413 1.02 -5.13 -19.23
N HIS A 414 0.81 -5.53 -20.49
CA HIS A 414 1.07 -6.89 -20.94
C HIS A 414 2.36 -6.97 -21.78
N LEU A 415 3.42 -7.57 -21.23
CA LEU A 415 4.77 -7.54 -21.83
C LEU A 415 4.85 -8.23 -23.21
N ASN A 416 3.92 -9.13 -23.54
CA ASN A 416 3.84 -9.73 -24.87
C ASN A 416 3.02 -8.91 -25.89
N ARG A 417 2.36 -7.81 -25.49
CA ARG A 417 1.67 -6.86 -26.40
C ARG A 417 2.57 -5.70 -26.77
N LEU A 418 2.67 -5.40 -28.07
CA LEU A 418 3.59 -4.37 -28.57
C LEU A 418 3.24 -2.97 -28.04
N ARG A 419 1.97 -2.57 -28.12
CA ARG A 419 1.46 -1.29 -27.60
C ARG A 419 1.86 -1.09 -26.14
N ASP A 420 1.56 -2.06 -25.29
CA ASP A 420 1.84 -2.00 -23.85
C ASP A 420 3.35 -2.04 -23.54
N ARG A 421 4.15 -2.76 -24.34
CA ARG A 421 5.63 -2.66 -24.27
C ARG A 421 6.11 -1.25 -24.59
N LYS A 422 5.60 -0.61 -25.64
CA LYS A 422 6.01 0.76 -26.00
C LYS A 422 5.70 1.74 -24.87
N LEU A 423 4.51 1.63 -24.28
CA LEU A 423 4.12 2.40 -23.08
C LEU A 423 5.17 2.29 -21.95
N ILE A 424 5.48 1.09 -21.48
CA ILE A 424 6.30 0.92 -20.25
C ILE A 424 7.81 0.93 -20.48
N ILE A 425 8.28 0.81 -21.73
CA ILE A 425 9.71 0.77 -22.07
C ILE A 425 10.14 2.05 -22.80
N GLN A 426 9.37 2.51 -23.80
CA GLN A 426 9.71 3.70 -24.60
C GLN A 426 9.20 4.97 -23.93
N HIS A 427 7.96 4.96 -23.41
CA HIS A 427 7.35 6.09 -22.67
C HIS A 427 7.45 5.92 -21.15
N ARG A 428 8.55 5.30 -20.69
CA ARG A 428 8.76 4.96 -19.27
C ARG A 428 8.83 6.18 -18.37
N ASP A 429 9.34 7.31 -18.88
CA ASP A 429 9.46 8.55 -18.12
C ASP A 429 8.08 9.19 -17.91
N GLU A 430 7.26 9.24 -18.95
CA GLU A 430 5.88 9.75 -18.90
C GLU A 430 5.02 8.90 -17.96
N VAL A 431 5.16 7.56 -18.00
CA VAL A 431 4.51 6.66 -17.04
C VAL A 431 5.02 6.92 -15.61
N ALA A 432 6.32 7.10 -15.41
CA ALA A 432 6.90 7.36 -14.09
C ALA A 432 6.43 8.70 -13.48
N ARG A 433 6.40 9.76 -14.29
CA ARG A 433 5.86 11.08 -13.95
C ARG A 433 4.38 11.01 -13.61
N SER A 434 3.61 10.32 -14.44
CA SER A 434 2.18 10.07 -14.21
C SER A 434 1.91 9.37 -12.89
N LEU A 435 2.66 8.30 -12.58
CA LEU A 435 2.56 7.60 -11.31
C LEU A 435 2.97 8.48 -10.12
N ALA A 436 4.04 9.27 -10.23
CA ALA A 436 4.47 10.16 -9.15
C ALA A 436 3.43 11.26 -8.83
N VAL A 437 2.84 11.87 -9.86
CA VAL A 437 1.73 12.83 -9.72
C VAL A 437 0.48 12.15 -9.15
N GLY A 438 0.15 10.96 -9.62
CA GLY A 438 -0.97 10.17 -9.10
C GLY A 438 -0.79 9.80 -7.62
N ILE A 439 0.42 9.42 -7.20
CA ILE A 439 0.73 9.14 -5.79
C ILE A 439 0.53 10.39 -4.94
N TYR A 440 1.01 11.56 -5.37
CA TYR A 440 0.74 12.83 -4.68
C TYR A 440 -0.78 13.10 -4.59
N SER A 441 -1.52 12.90 -5.69
CA SER A 441 -2.98 13.08 -5.73
C SER A 441 -3.72 12.16 -4.74
N LEU A 442 -3.23 10.95 -4.48
CA LEU A 442 -3.81 10.09 -3.42
C LEU A 442 -3.67 10.68 -2.02
N PHE A 443 -2.66 11.51 -1.74
CA PHE A 443 -2.47 12.15 -0.42
C PHE A 443 -3.11 13.54 -0.30
N ARG A 444 -3.24 14.29 -1.40
CA ARG A 444 -3.68 15.71 -1.38
C ARG A 444 -4.73 16.11 -2.40
N GLY A 445 -5.10 15.20 -3.29
CA GLY A 445 -5.95 15.50 -4.44
C GLY A 445 -5.24 16.36 -5.48
N LEU A 446 -5.88 16.52 -6.63
CA LEU A 446 -5.39 17.31 -7.75
C LEU A 446 -6.53 17.66 -8.70
N HIS A 447 -6.83 18.96 -8.92
CA HIS A 447 -7.80 19.34 -9.95
C HIS A 447 -7.12 19.29 -11.32
N LEU A 448 -7.55 18.37 -12.18
CA LEU A 448 -6.90 18.11 -13.46
C LEU A 448 -7.16 19.20 -14.51
N ARG A 449 -6.19 19.37 -15.41
CA ARG A 449 -6.23 20.30 -16.53
C ARG A 449 -6.94 19.68 -17.74
N GLY A 450 -8.25 19.93 -17.83
CA GLY A 450 -9.10 19.47 -18.92
C GLY A 450 -9.19 17.95 -19.07
N GLU A 451 -9.99 17.49 -20.03
CA GLU A 451 -10.18 16.06 -20.30
C GLU A 451 -9.27 15.59 -21.45
N ILE A 452 -8.67 14.40 -21.31
CA ILE A 452 -7.86 13.79 -22.38
C ILE A 452 -7.91 12.25 -22.37
N GLY A 453 -8.51 11.67 -23.41
CA GLY A 453 -8.71 10.21 -23.54
C GLY A 453 -9.84 9.64 -22.65
N PRO A 454 -10.04 8.32 -22.66
CA PRO A 454 -11.27 7.71 -22.13
C PRO A 454 -11.26 7.43 -20.61
N TYR A 455 -10.13 7.63 -19.93
CA TYR A 455 -9.96 7.31 -18.50
C TYR A 455 -9.43 8.53 -17.74
N GLN A 456 -10.33 9.45 -17.37
CA GLN A 456 -9.97 10.61 -16.54
C GLN A 456 -9.78 10.20 -15.07
N PRO A 457 -8.64 10.52 -14.42
CA PRO A 457 -8.50 10.47 -12.98
C PRO A 457 -9.53 11.38 -12.31
N ARG A 458 -9.94 11.01 -11.10
CA ARG A 458 -10.90 11.77 -10.28
C ARG A 458 -10.21 12.89 -9.51
N GLY A 459 -8.92 12.75 -9.22
CA GLY A 459 -8.15 13.75 -8.46
C GLY A 459 -8.51 13.82 -6.97
N ASN A 460 -9.18 12.80 -6.42
CA ASN A 460 -9.63 12.78 -5.03
C ASN A 460 -8.60 12.09 -4.12
N PRO A 461 -8.27 12.65 -2.95
CA PRO A 461 -7.38 12.00 -1.98
C PRO A 461 -8.07 10.82 -1.28
N ILE A 462 -7.26 9.89 -0.80
CA ILE A 462 -7.64 8.88 0.18
C ILE A 462 -7.64 9.52 1.56
N GLN A 463 -8.63 9.17 2.38
CA GLN A 463 -8.78 9.66 3.76
C GLN A 463 -7.79 8.93 4.69
N PHE A 464 -6.48 9.16 4.55
CA PHE A 464 -5.46 8.49 5.38
C PHE A 464 -5.66 8.71 6.89
N GLU A 465 -6.11 9.90 7.27
CA GLU A 465 -6.40 10.31 8.67
C GLU A 465 -7.32 9.32 9.43
N ARG A 466 -8.25 8.63 8.75
CA ARG A 466 -9.15 7.66 9.41
C ARG A 466 -8.45 6.38 9.85
N TYR A 467 -7.34 6.05 9.20
CA TYR A 467 -6.47 4.93 9.55
C TYR A 467 -5.48 5.32 10.65
N GLU A 468 -5.01 6.56 10.63
CA GLU A 468 -4.09 7.13 11.63
C GLU A 468 -4.78 7.32 12.99
N ASN A 469 -6.07 7.70 13.00
CA ASN A 469 -6.85 8.04 14.21
C ASN A 469 -7.81 6.93 14.66
N LEU A 470 -7.48 5.64 14.43
CA LEU A 470 -8.28 4.53 14.95
C LEU A 470 -8.22 4.45 16.49
N PRO A 471 -9.26 3.91 17.17
CA PRO A 471 -9.25 3.72 18.62
C PRO A 471 -8.11 2.83 19.12
N GLU A 472 -7.63 1.89 18.31
CA GLU A 472 -6.50 1.01 18.66
C GLU A 472 -5.13 1.57 18.19
N GLY A 473 -5.07 2.87 17.88
CA GLY A 473 -3.87 3.57 17.41
C GLY A 473 -3.62 3.46 15.91
N ASN A 474 -2.63 4.22 15.41
CA ASN A 474 -2.31 4.35 14.00
C ASN A 474 -2.17 2.98 13.32
N TYR A 475 -3.08 2.73 12.38
CA TYR A 475 -3.13 1.48 11.63
C TYR A 475 -1.80 1.15 10.98
N PHE A 476 -1.13 2.09 10.31
CA PHE A 476 0.10 1.85 9.55
C PHE A 476 1.29 1.47 10.45
N GLU A 477 1.36 2.06 11.64
CA GLU A 477 2.47 1.90 12.56
C GLU A 477 2.36 0.62 13.40
N ARG A 478 1.15 0.25 13.83
CA ARG A 478 0.90 -0.87 14.78
C ARG A 478 1.23 -2.27 14.25
N VAL A 479 1.75 -2.41 13.03
CA VAL A 479 2.13 -3.72 12.45
C VAL A 479 3.42 -4.30 13.02
N ILE A 480 4.25 -3.48 13.67
CA ILE A 480 5.51 -3.91 14.27
C ILE A 480 5.27 -4.71 15.55
N ILE A 481 6.11 -5.71 15.79
CA ILE A 481 6.27 -6.37 17.10
C ILE A 481 7.39 -5.61 17.81
N ASP A 482 7.08 -5.05 18.98
CA ASP A 482 8.03 -4.37 19.88
C ASP A 482 9.05 -5.36 20.50
#